data_AF-A0A1I0MLF2-F1
#
_entry.id   AF-A0A1I0MLF2-F1
#
_cell.length_a   1.000
_cell.length_b   1.000
_cell.length_c   1.000
_cell.angle_alpha   90.00
_cell.angle_beta   90.00
_cell.angle_gamma   90.00
#
_symmetry.space_group_name_H-M   'P 1'
#
loop_
_entity.id
_entity.type
_entity.pdbx_description
1 polymer ?
#
loop_
_entity_poly.entity_id
_entity_poly.type
_entity_poly.pdbx_seq_one_letter_code
_entity_poly.pdbx_strand_id
1 'polypeptide(L)'
;MNLKVYLPAFTIQLISPRVLNKMDKRILIVEDEGAIAENLCEQLALFGYSSCATAKSYQVAINQIHDFNPDLIILDIDLEGQLTGIDVARYINKNHARPFIYHSGNLEPEIYESALQTAPFAYLTKPALFTQLHQTIEKALS
;
A
#
# COMPACT_ATOMS: atom_id res chain seq x y z
N MET A 1 18.36 31.76 45.65
CA MET A 1 17.19 31.99 44.77
C MET A 1 17.63 31.72 43.34
N ASN A 2 17.40 30.50 42.85
CA ASN A 2 17.71 30.10 41.47
C ASN A 2 16.47 29.37 40.94
N LEU A 3 15.69 30.02 40.07
CA LEU A 3 14.65 29.34 39.31
C LEU A 3 15.33 28.49 38.23
N LYS A 4 15.37 27.17 38.42
CA LYS A 4 15.50 26.24 37.30
C LYS A 4 14.13 26.14 36.64
N VAL A 5 13.98 26.75 35.47
CA VAL A 5 12.85 26.47 34.58
C VAL A 5 13.08 25.07 34.01
N TYR A 6 12.37 24.07 34.55
CA TYR A 6 12.27 22.75 33.93
C TYR A 6 11.20 22.81 32.86
N LEU A 7 11.60 22.67 31.59
CA LEU A 7 10.66 22.35 30.52
C LEU A 7 10.21 20.89 30.73
N PRO A 8 8.89 20.61 30.72
CA PRO A 8 8.42 19.25 30.90
C PRO A 8 8.81 18.40 29.69
N ALA A 9 9.37 17.22 29.96
CA ALA A 9 9.58 16.16 28.98
C ALA A 9 8.22 15.55 28.57
N PHE A 10 7.40 16.33 27.87
CA PHE A 10 6.30 15.83 27.05
C PHE A 10 6.81 15.95 25.62
N THR A 11 7.03 14.87 24.86
CA THR A 11 5.97 14.28 24.01
C THR A 11 6.48 12.98 23.38
N ILE A 12 6.78 11.95 24.16
CA ILE A 12 7.01 10.59 23.61
C ILE A 12 6.07 9.54 24.24
N GLN A 13 5.46 9.85 25.39
CA GLN A 13 4.65 8.88 26.15
C GLN A 13 3.20 8.67 25.66
N LEU A 14 2.72 9.36 24.62
CA LEU A 14 1.29 9.39 24.24
C LEU A 14 0.95 8.73 22.90
N ILE A 15 1.93 8.19 22.17
CA ILE A 15 1.67 7.50 20.90
C ILE A 15 1.43 6.02 21.20
N SER A 16 0.24 5.51 20.89
CA SER A 16 -0.11 4.10 21.07
C SER A 16 0.87 3.19 20.32
N PRO A 17 1.29 2.03 20.89
CA PRO A 17 2.16 1.07 20.19
C PRO A 17 1.63 0.63 18.82
N ARG A 18 0.29 0.60 18.69
CA ARG A 18 -0.38 0.29 17.42
C ARG A 18 -0.16 1.38 16.38
N VAL A 19 -0.10 2.65 16.79
CA VAL A 19 0.18 3.79 15.90
C VAL A 19 1.66 3.77 15.48
N LEU A 20 2.58 3.48 16.40
CA LEU A 20 4.01 3.34 16.07
C LEU A 20 4.25 2.23 15.04
N ASN A 21 3.63 1.06 15.22
CA ASN A 21 3.75 -0.06 14.28
C ASN A 21 3.25 0.28 12.87
N LYS A 22 2.21 1.13 12.73
CA LYS A 22 1.72 1.56 11.41
C LYS A 22 2.67 2.52 10.70
N MET A 23 3.33 3.42 11.44
CA MET A 23 4.29 4.36 10.83
C MET A 23 5.51 3.66 10.22
N ASP A 24 5.88 2.50 10.78
CA ASP A 24 6.96 1.67 10.28
C ASP A 24 6.56 0.82 9.05
N LYS A 25 5.26 0.69 8.74
CA LYS A 25 4.81 -0.07 7.56
C LYS A 25 4.98 0.74 6.29
N ARG A 26 5.63 0.12 5.32
CA ARG A 26 5.89 0.68 3.98
C ARG A 26 4.89 0.11 2.98
N ILE A 27 4.09 0.98 2.36
CA ILE A 27 3.07 0.57 1.40
C ILE A 27 3.44 1.13 0.02
N LEU A 28 3.52 0.25 -0.97
CA LEU A 28 3.73 0.62 -2.36
C LEU A 28 2.39 0.60 -3.10
N ILE A 29 2.06 1.67 -3.79
CA ILE A 29 0.92 1.74 -4.71
C ILE A 29 1.45 1.66 -6.14
N VAL A 30 0.91 0.74 -6.93
CA VAL A 30 1.19 0.60 -8.35
C VAL A 30 -0.05 0.99 -9.13
N GLU A 31 0.00 2.16 -9.76
CA GLU A 31 -1.14 2.88 -10.34
C GLU A 31 -0.59 3.93 -11.31
N ASP A 32 -1.01 3.89 -12.58
CA ASP A 32 -0.59 4.84 -13.60
C ASP A 32 -1.32 6.19 -13.51
N GLU A 33 -2.55 6.19 -12.98
CA GLU A 33 -3.30 7.42 -12.73
C GLU A 33 -2.80 8.13 -11.45
N GLY A 34 -1.91 9.10 -11.62
CA GLY A 34 -1.27 9.82 -10.51
C GLY A 34 -2.24 10.38 -9.46
N ALA A 35 -3.39 10.90 -9.88
CA ALA A 35 -4.41 11.42 -8.96
C ALA A 35 -5.03 10.33 -8.06
N ILE A 36 -5.21 9.10 -8.59
CA ILE A 36 -5.70 7.96 -7.83
C ILE A 36 -4.62 7.50 -6.84
N ALA A 37 -3.37 7.41 -7.30
CA ALA A 37 -2.24 7.03 -6.45
C ALA A 37 -2.04 8.00 -5.28
N GLU A 38 -2.09 9.31 -5.55
CA GLU A 38 -2.00 10.36 -4.53
C GLU A 38 -3.16 10.25 -3.53
N ASN A 39 -4.39 10.10 -4.01
CA ASN A 39 -5.54 9.95 -3.13
C ASN A 39 -5.43 8.71 -2.22
N LEU A 40 -4.91 7.60 -2.73
CA LEU A 40 -4.65 6.41 -1.93
C LEU A 40 -3.57 6.68 -0.87
N CYS A 41 -2.47 7.37 -1.19
CA CYS A 41 -1.48 7.77 -0.18
C CYS A 41 -2.09 8.70 0.89
N GLU A 42 -2.97 9.63 0.52
CA GLU A 42 -3.68 10.49 1.49
C GLU A 42 -4.57 9.65 2.42
N GLN A 43 -5.32 8.68 1.88
CA GLN A 43 -6.12 7.77 2.69
C GLN A 43 -5.25 6.93 3.64
N LEU A 44 -4.12 6.42 3.17
CA LEU A 44 -3.13 5.72 3.99
C LEU A 44 -2.63 6.58 5.15
N ALA A 45 -2.32 7.84 4.90
CA ALA A 45 -1.94 8.79 5.95
C ALA A 45 -3.04 8.97 6.99
N LEU A 46 -4.31 9.09 6.57
CA LEU A 46 -5.46 9.16 7.48
C LEU A 46 -5.65 7.87 8.31
N PHE A 47 -5.23 6.71 7.78
CA PHE A 47 -5.22 5.44 8.53
C PHE A 47 -4.03 5.29 9.49
N GLY A 48 -3.07 6.22 9.45
CA GLY A 48 -1.86 6.25 10.28
C GLY A 48 -0.62 5.62 9.65
N TYR A 49 -0.63 5.35 8.33
CA TYR A 49 0.54 4.88 7.59
C TYR A 49 1.31 6.07 7.00
N SER A 50 2.54 6.30 7.43
CA SER A 50 3.35 7.45 7.01
C SER A 50 4.28 7.19 5.83
N SER A 51 4.47 5.93 5.46
CA SER A 51 5.45 5.53 4.43
C SER A 51 4.72 4.99 3.19
N CYS A 52 4.40 5.88 2.25
CA CYS A 52 3.76 5.57 0.98
C CYS A 52 4.71 5.88 -0.19
N ALA A 53 4.91 4.91 -1.08
CA ALA A 53 5.59 5.12 -2.37
C ALA A 53 4.64 4.79 -3.52
N THR A 54 4.86 5.39 -4.69
CA THR A 54 4.05 5.17 -5.88
C THR A 54 4.89 4.69 -7.06
N ALA A 55 4.29 3.89 -7.92
CA ALA A 55 4.88 3.41 -9.16
C ALA A 55 3.83 3.41 -10.27
N LYS A 56 4.11 4.15 -11.34
CA LYS A 56 3.17 4.31 -12.47
C LYS A 56 3.28 3.26 -13.58
N SER A 57 4.18 2.30 -13.43
CA SER A 57 4.42 1.27 -14.44
C SER A 57 5.10 0.06 -13.84
N TYR A 58 5.05 -1.06 -14.56
CA TYR A 58 5.74 -2.29 -14.19
C TYR A 58 7.21 -2.07 -13.81
N GLN A 59 7.99 -1.38 -14.65
CA GLN A 59 9.43 -1.22 -14.42
C GLN A 59 9.72 -0.40 -13.17
N VAL A 60 8.93 0.66 -12.92
CA VAL A 60 9.06 1.47 -11.71
C VAL A 60 8.66 0.64 -10.49
N ALA A 61 7.60 -0.17 -10.60
CA ALA A 61 7.15 -1.04 -9.52
C ALA A 61 8.22 -2.04 -9.12
N ILE A 62 8.89 -2.69 -10.09
CA ILE A 62 9.98 -3.63 -9.78
C ILE A 62 11.12 -2.93 -9.04
N ASN A 63 11.54 -1.74 -9.49
CA ASN A 63 12.60 -0.99 -8.81
C ASN A 63 12.18 -0.62 -7.38
N GLN A 64 10.96 -0.12 -7.20
CA GLN A 64 10.43 0.24 -5.88
C GLN A 64 10.28 -0.98 -4.96
N ILE A 65 9.90 -2.15 -5.48
CA ILE A 65 9.83 -3.38 -4.69
C ILE A 65 11.20 -3.69 -4.05
N HIS A 66 12.30 -3.45 -4.75
CA HIS A 66 13.65 -3.64 -4.20
C HIS A 66 14.07 -2.49 -3.29
N ASP A 67 14.00 -1.26 -3.78
CA ASP A 67 14.58 -0.08 -3.13
C ASP A 67 13.77 0.33 -1.91
N PHE A 68 12.44 0.33 -2.04
CA PHE A 68 11.52 0.70 -0.97
C PHE A 68 11.15 -0.48 -0.07
N ASN A 69 11.32 -1.73 -0.54
CA ASN A 69 11.06 -2.97 0.20
C ASN A 69 9.72 -2.93 0.97
N PRO A 70 8.59 -2.80 0.26
CA PRO A 70 7.28 -2.62 0.88
C PRO A 70 6.86 -3.83 1.72
N ASP A 71 6.10 -3.57 2.78
CA ASP A 71 5.40 -4.57 3.59
C ASP A 71 4.07 -5.00 2.95
N LEU A 72 3.47 -4.13 2.14
CA LEU A 72 2.25 -4.36 1.39
C LEU A 72 2.31 -3.64 0.04
N ILE A 73 1.80 -4.28 -1.01
CA ILE A 73 1.64 -3.67 -2.32
C ILE A 73 0.15 -3.58 -2.68
N ILE A 74 -0.30 -2.42 -3.15
CA ILE A 74 -1.63 -2.21 -3.74
C ILE A 74 -1.45 -2.04 -5.24
N LEU A 75 -2.12 -2.87 -6.03
CA LEU A 75 -1.94 -2.99 -7.48
C LEU A 75 -3.23 -2.62 -8.21
N ASP A 76 -3.18 -1.67 -9.15
CA ASP A 76 -4.12 -1.72 -10.28
C ASP A 76 -3.67 -2.79 -11.27
N ILE A 77 -4.64 -3.45 -11.91
CA ILE A 77 -4.42 -4.41 -12.99
C ILE A 77 -4.13 -3.67 -14.28
N ASP A 78 -4.93 -2.66 -14.59
CA ASP A 78 -4.75 -1.86 -15.79
C ASP A 78 -3.59 -0.91 -15.53
N LEU A 79 -2.50 -1.05 -16.29
CA LEU A 79 -1.34 -0.17 -16.24
C LEU A 79 -0.99 0.23 -17.68
N GLU A 80 -0.47 1.44 -17.86
CA GLU A 80 0.06 1.84 -19.15
C GLU A 80 1.21 0.91 -19.62
N GLY A 81 1.12 0.46 -20.87
CA GLY A 81 2.15 -0.34 -21.53
C GLY A 81 1.71 -1.78 -21.84
N GLN A 82 2.70 -2.66 -22.01
CA GLN A 82 2.45 -4.07 -22.36
C GLN A 82 2.28 -4.98 -21.13
N LEU A 83 2.81 -4.55 -19.98
CA LEU A 83 2.79 -5.33 -18.75
C LEU A 83 1.77 -4.73 -17.80
N THR A 84 1.04 -5.61 -17.13
CA THR A 84 -0.12 -5.30 -16.29
C THR A 84 0.23 -5.44 -14.81
N GLY A 85 -0.70 -5.04 -13.93
CA GLY A 85 -0.59 -5.34 -12.50
C GLY A 85 -0.50 -6.83 -12.19
N ILE A 86 -1.10 -7.70 -13.01
CA ILE A 86 -0.97 -9.15 -12.87
C ILE A 86 0.47 -9.59 -13.09
N ASP A 87 1.21 -8.95 -13.99
CA ASP A 87 2.63 -9.24 -14.21
C ASP A 87 3.48 -8.78 -13.04
N VAL A 88 3.14 -7.65 -12.40
CA VAL A 88 3.75 -7.22 -11.14
C VAL A 88 3.49 -8.24 -10.03
N ALA A 89 2.26 -8.72 -9.89
CA ALA A 89 1.91 -9.74 -8.90
C ALA A 89 2.68 -11.06 -9.12
N ARG A 90 2.81 -11.52 -10.37
CA ARG A 90 3.64 -12.68 -10.72
C ARG A 90 5.11 -12.46 -10.33
N TYR A 91 5.62 -11.25 -10.54
CA TYR A 91 6.97 -10.88 -10.12
C TYR A 91 7.13 -10.94 -8.60
N ILE A 92 6.20 -10.36 -7.85
CA ILE A 92 6.16 -10.38 -6.37
C ILE A 92 6.21 -11.82 -5.88
N ASN A 93 5.33 -12.69 -6.37
CA ASN A 93 5.29 -14.10 -5.95
C ASN A 93 6.60 -14.86 -6.22
N LYS A 94 7.28 -14.56 -7.33
CA LYS A 94 8.51 -15.24 -7.71
C LYS A 94 9.73 -14.75 -6.92
N ASN A 95 9.80 -13.45 -6.61
CA ASN A 95 11.03 -12.82 -6.14
C ASN A 95 10.93 -12.21 -4.74
N HIS A 96 9.73 -11.88 -4.28
CA HIS A 96 9.53 -11.05 -3.10
C HIS A 96 8.16 -11.31 -2.47
N ALA A 97 8.01 -12.42 -1.74
CA ALA A 97 6.74 -12.92 -1.19
C ALA A 97 6.13 -12.01 -0.10
N ARG A 98 5.63 -10.85 -0.53
CA ARG A 98 4.88 -9.87 0.28
C ARG A 98 3.41 -9.92 -0.10
N PRO A 99 2.50 -9.67 0.86
CA PRO A 99 1.08 -9.58 0.54
C PRO A 99 0.86 -8.45 -0.45
N PHE A 100 -0.09 -8.66 -1.36
CA PHE A 100 -0.56 -7.63 -2.25
C PHE A 100 -2.08 -7.68 -2.39
N ILE A 101 -2.68 -6.53 -2.66
CA ILE A 101 -4.11 -6.33 -2.85
C ILE A 101 -4.32 -5.77 -4.25
N TYR A 102 -5.27 -6.30 -5.00
CA TYR A 102 -5.75 -5.62 -6.20
C TYR A 102 -6.73 -4.52 -5.82
N HIS A 103 -6.57 -3.34 -6.40
CA HIS A 103 -7.53 -2.24 -6.37
C HIS A 103 -7.78 -1.82 -7.81
N SER A 104 -8.77 -2.43 -8.47
CA SER A 104 -8.95 -2.30 -9.93
C SER A 104 -10.40 -2.03 -10.32
N GLY A 105 -10.57 -1.26 -11.40
CA GLY A 105 -11.85 -1.05 -12.07
C GLY A 105 -12.18 -2.11 -13.11
N ASN A 106 -11.24 -3.02 -13.42
CA ASN A 106 -11.43 -4.06 -14.41
C ASN A 106 -12.43 -5.11 -13.92
N LEU A 107 -13.47 -5.35 -14.72
CA LEU A 107 -14.57 -6.28 -14.44
C LEU A 107 -14.61 -7.47 -15.41
N GLU A 108 -13.65 -7.55 -16.34
CA GLU A 108 -13.61 -8.64 -17.32
C GLU A 108 -13.36 -9.98 -16.59
N PRO A 109 -14.27 -10.97 -16.71
CA PRO A 109 -14.19 -12.21 -15.95
C PRO A 109 -12.85 -12.96 -16.11
N GLU A 110 -12.30 -13.00 -17.32
CA GLU A 110 -11.03 -13.68 -17.60
C GLU A 110 -9.86 -13.00 -16.90
N ILE A 111 -9.87 -11.67 -16.81
CA ILE A 111 -8.86 -10.88 -16.12
C ILE A 111 -8.98 -11.10 -14.61
N TYR A 112 -10.21 -11.08 -14.09
CA TYR A 112 -10.48 -11.35 -12.68
C TYR A 112 -9.97 -12.75 -12.26
N GLU A 113 -10.29 -13.79 -13.03
CA GLU A 113 -9.82 -15.15 -12.75
C GLU A 113 -8.29 -15.25 -12.82
N SER A 114 -7.66 -14.62 -13.82
CA SER A 114 -6.19 -14.56 -13.93
C SER A 114 -5.55 -13.84 -12.74
N ALA A 115 -6.17 -12.76 -12.27
CA ALA A 115 -5.73 -12.04 -11.07
C ALA A 115 -5.83 -12.93 -9.83
N LEU A 116 -6.93 -13.68 -9.63
CA LEU A 116 -7.06 -14.59 -8.50
C LEU A 116 -6.03 -15.71 -8.49
N GLN A 117 -5.59 -16.20 -9.66
CA GLN A 117 -4.52 -17.20 -9.77
C GLN A 117 -3.17 -16.69 -9.25
N THR A 118 -2.98 -15.38 -9.13
CA THR A 118 -1.79 -14.82 -8.47
C THR A 118 -1.86 -14.90 -6.95
N ALA A 119 -2.94 -15.42 -6.37
CA ALA A 119 -3.16 -15.51 -4.92
C ALA A 119 -3.02 -14.15 -4.20
N PRO A 120 -3.76 -13.10 -4.63
CA PRO A 120 -3.79 -11.84 -3.91
C PRO A 120 -4.36 -12.04 -2.50
N PHE A 121 -3.95 -11.19 -1.57
CA PHE A 121 -4.58 -11.13 -0.25
C PHE A 121 -6.06 -10.74 -0.36
N ALA A 122 -6.37 -9.80 -1.25
CA ALA A 122 -7.73 -9.37 -1.56
C ALA A 122 -7.83 -8.75 -2.95
N TYR A 123 -9.05 -8.72 -3.48
CA TYR A 123 -9.43 -7.96 -4.67
C TYR A 123 -10.48 -6.93 -4.28
N LEU A 124 -10.20 -5.65 -4.50
CA LEU A 124 -11.08 -4.53 -4.23
C LEU A 124 -11.44 -3.85 -5.56
N THR A 125 -12.74 -3.80 -5.87
CA THR A 125 -13.22 -3.12 -7.08
C THR A 125 -13.25 -1.60 -6.86
N LYS A 126 -12.78 -0.82 -7.84
CA LYS A 126 -12.93 0.64 -7.84
C LYS A 126 -14.40 1.04 -8.11
N PRO A 127 -14.97 2.02 -7.40
CA PRO A 127 -14.44 2.67 -6.21
C PRO A 127 -14.64 1.79 -4.96
N ALA A 128 -13.59 1.62 -4.17
CA ALA A 128 -13.68 0.93 -2.89
C ALA A 128 -14.15 1.89 -1.76
N LEU A 129 -14.91 1.37 -0.80
CA LEU A 129 -15.27 2.15 0.38
C LEU A 129 -14.03 2.39 1.25
N PHE A 130 -13.88 3.61 1.79
CA PHE A 130 -12.78 4.00 2.69
C PHE A 130 -12.59 3.00 3.86
N THR A 131 -13.69 2.55 4.46
CA THR A 131 -13.69 1.55 5.55
C THR A 131 -13.26 0.17 5.09
N GLN A 132 -13.67 -0.24 3.88
CA GLN A 132 -13.29 -1.53 3.29
C GLN A 132 -11.80 -1.57 2.97
N LEU A 133 -11.26 -0.50 2.36
CA LEU A 133 -9.83 -0.38 2.09
C LEU A 133 -9.03 -0.47 3.39
N HIS A 134 -9.40 0.33 4.41
CA HIS A 134 -8.73 0.33 5.71
C HIS A 134 -8.71 -1.06 6.36
N GLN A 135 -9.86 -1.74 6.43
CA GLN A 135 -9.96 -3.07 7.06
C GLN A 135 -9.15 -4.12 6.31
N THR A 136 -9.10 -4.03 4.99
CA THR A 136 -8.34 -4.97 4.16
C THR A 136 -6.85 -4.80 4.39
N ILE A 137 -6.37 -3.55 4.44
CA ILE A 137 -4.97 -3.22 4.74
C ILE A 137 -4.58 -3.67 6.14
N GLU A 138 -5.41 -3.41 7.16
CA GLU A 138 -5.14 -3.87 8.54
C GLU A 138 -4.96 -5.38 8.61
N LYS A 139 -5.80 -6.15 7.91
CA LYS A 139 -5.72 -7.61 7.89
C LYS A 139 -4.53 -8.13 7.07
N ALA A 140 -4.12 -7.42 6.03
CA ALA A 140 -2.96 -7.80 5.23
C ALA A 140 -1.64 -7.60 5.98
N LEU A 141 -1.60 -6.65 6.92
CA LEU A 141 -0.42 -6.25 7.69
C LEU A 141 -0.37 -6.81 9.13
N SER A 142 -1.41 -7.53 9.56
CA SER A 142 -1.50 -8.17 10.88
C SER A 142 -0.78 -9.51 10.94
#